data_AF-A0AA41SGF6-F1
#
_entry.id   AF-A0AA41SGF6-F1
#
_cell.length_a   1.000
_cell.length_b   1.000
_cell.length_c   1.000
_cell.angle_alpha   90.00
_cell.angle_beta   90.00
_cell.angle_gamma   90.00
#
_symmetry.space_group_name_H-M   'P 1'
#
loop_
_entity.id
_entity.type
_entity.pdbx_description
1 polymer ?
#
loop_
_entity_poly.entity_id
_entity_poly.type
_entity_poly.pdbx_seq_one_letter_code
_entity_poly.pdbx_strand_id
1 'polypeptide(L)'
;MKVTGLSDPVIEAEVARKVRTELSQQLSSAKCNLGKNPQESILDRFPKKTKEEVLHFWISIQELLKHFWSSYPITTTHLNTKVSRVKDAMANIYPKLQGIKESAQSEFRHQVSLLVQPMVQALDAAFTHYDADMQKRSMRC
;
A
#
# COMPACT_ATOMS: atom_id res chain seq x y z
N MET A 1 -23.86 -24.85 30.48
CA MET A 1 -24.53 -24.14 29.37
C MET A 1 -23.49 -23.37 28.56
N LYS A 2 -23.73 -23.30 27.26
CA LYS A 2 -22.81 -23.13 26.13
C LYS A 2 -21.99 -21.82 26.14
N VAL A 3 -20.65 -21.94 26.14
CA VAL A 3 -19.74 -20.83 25.82
C VAL A 3 -19.75 -20.69 24.31
N THR A 4 -20.56 -19.76 23.80
CA THR A 4 -20.62 -19.48 22.35
C THR A 4 -19.40 -18.64 22.00
N GLY A 5 -18.58 -19.22 21.12
CA GLY A 5 -17.22 -18.81 20.82
C GLY A 5 -17.08 -17.35 20.38
N LEU A 6 -15.98 -16.77 20.84
CA LEU A 6 -15.34 -15.60 20.26
C LEU A 6 -15.04 -15.92 18.79
N SER A 7 -15.87 -15.41 17.88
CA SER A 7 -15.53 -15.39 16.46
C SER A 7 -14.46 -14.31 16.27
N ASP A 8 -13.22 -14.74 16.38
CA ASP A 8 -12.00 -13.95 16.31
C ASP A 8 -11.90 -13.02 15.07
N PRO A 9 -11.06 -11.97 15.13
CA PRO A 9 -10.68 -11.08 14.01
C PRO A 9 -9.89 -11.76 12.86
N VAL A 10 -9.96 -13.08 12.77
CA VAL A 10 -9.29 -13.92 11.75
C VAL A 10 -9.68 -13.51 10.32
N ILE A 11 -10.90 -13.02 10.13
CA ILE A 11 -11.39 -12.56 8.82
C ILE A 11 -10.60 -11.32 8.33
N GLU A 12 -10.20 -10.42 9.24
CA GLU A 12 -9.44 -9.20 8.90
C GLU A 12 -7.97 -9.52 8.57
N ALA A 13 -7.38 -10.48 9.30
CA ALA A 13 -6.06 -11.02 9.02
C ALA A 13 -6.00 -11.74 7.65
N GLU A 14 -7.06 -12.45 7.28
CA GLU A 14 -7.18 -13.13 5.99
C GLU A 14 -7.28 -12.13 4.83
N VAL A 15 -8.05 -11.04 5.00
CA VAL A 15 -8.14 -9.95 4.02
C VAL A 15 -6.80 -9.23 3.88
N ALA A 16 -6.14 -8.88 4.99
CA ALA A 16 -4.81 -8.24 4.96
C ALA A 16 -3.75 -9.16 4.33
N ARG A 17 -3.80 -10.47 4.61
CA ARG A 17 -2.93 -11.48 4.01
C ARG A 17 -3.19 -11.60 2.51
N LYS A 18 -4.45 -11.60 2.09
CA LYS A 18 -4.83 -11.66 0.68
C LYS A 18 -4.39 -10.41 -0.07
N VAL A 19 -4.65 -9.21 0.45
CA VAL A 19 -4.17 -7.93 -0.11
C VAL A 19 -2.66 -7.94 -0.24
N ARG A 20 -1.92 -8.37 0.81
CA ARG A 20 -0.46 -8.46 0.77
C ARG A 20 0.05 -9.44 -0.30
N THR A 21 -0.61 -10.58 -0.45
CA THR A 21 -0.22 -11.62 -1.41
C THR A 21 -0.52 -11.18 -2.84
N GLU A 22 -1.71 -10.61 -3.06
CA GLU A 22 -2.14 -10.01 -4.33
C GLU A 22 -1.19 -8.88 -4.74
N LEU A 23 -0.85 -7.96 -3.82
CA LEU A 23 0.12 -6.90 -4.08
C LEU A 23 1.50 -7.47 -4.43
N SER A 24 1.95 -8.50 -3.69
CA SER A 24 3.25 -9.13 -3.94
C SER A 24 3.29 -9.84 -5.30
N GLN A 25 2.20 -10.48 -5.73
CA GLN A 25 2.09 -11.13 -7.03
C GLN A 25 1.98 -10.13 -8.17
N GLN A 26 1.18 -9.08 -8.03
CA GLN A 26 1.09 -8.00 -9.00
C GLN A 26 2.43 -7.28 -9.16
N LEU A 27 3.16 -7.09 -8.05
CA LEU A 27 4.51 -6.53 -8.06
C LEU A 27 5.52 -7.43 -8.78
N SER A 28 5.51 -8.73 -8.47
CA SER A 28 6.43 -9.67 -9.13
C SER A 28 6.14 -9.78 -10.62
N SER A 29 4.86 -9.65 -11.01
CA SER A 29 4.42 -9.66 -12.40
C SER A 29 4.78 -8.38 -13.15
N ALA A 30 4.64 -7.21 -12.50
CA ALA A 30 5.07 -5.91 -13.03
C ALA A 30 6.59 -5.83 -13.22
N LYS A 31 7.36 -6.51 -12.36
CA LYS A 31 8.81 -6.64 -12.50
C LYS A 31 9.24 -7.47 -13.72
N CYS A 32 8.40 -8.41 -14.18
CA CYS A 32 8.77 -9.41 -15.19
C CYS A 32 8.21 -9.17 -16.61
N ASN A 33 7.11 -8.43 -16.80
CA ASN A 33 6.34 -8.52 -18.05
C ASN A 33 6.23 -7.24 -18.90
N LEU A 34 7.31 -6.48 -19.12
CA LEU A 34 7.28 -5.43 -20.17
C LEU A 34 8.66 -5.10 -20.78
N GLY A 35 9.45 -6.12 -21.06
CA GLY A 35 10.65 -5.99 -21.89
C GLY A 35 10.67 -7.12 -22.91
N LYS A 36 11.06 -6.85 -24.16
CA LYS A 36 11.36 -7.88 -25.17
C LYS A 36 12.55 -8.78 -24.80
N ASN A 37 13.01 -8.70 -23.55
CA ASN A 37 14.14 -9.40 -22.98
C ASN A 37 13.80 -9.77 -21.51
N PRO A 38 13.76 -11.06 -21.14
CA PRO A 38 13.39 -11.52 -19.78
C PRO A 38 14.31 -11.04 -18.64
N GLN A 39 15.44 -10.39 -18.96
CA GLN A 39 16.48 -10.01 -18.01
C GLN A 39 16.63 -8.50 -17.76
N GLU A 40 15.99 -7.62 -18.54
CA GLU A 40 16.02 -6.17 -18.27
C GLU A 40 14.76 -5.76 -17.51
N SER A 41 14.90 -5.37 -16.24
CA SER A 41 13.78 -4.78 -15.50
C SER A 41 13.42 -3.44 -16.13
N ILE A 42 12.13 -3.10 -16.22
CA ILE A 42 11.67 -1.76 -16.65
C ILE A 42 12.38 -0.65 -15.83
N LEU A 43 12.68 -0.96 -14.56
CA LEU A 43 13.44 -0.11 -13.65
C LEU A 43 14.87 0.15 -14.10
N ASP A 44 15.53 -0.78 -14.80
CA ASP A 44 16.91 -0.63 -15.30
C ASP A 44 17.00 0.34 -16.47
N ARG A 45 15.87 0.64 -17.11
CA ARG A 45 15.79 1.61 -18.20
C ARG A 45 15.65 3.06 -17.72
N PHE A 46 15.33 3.27 -16.45
CA PHE A 46 15.16 4.62 -15.92
C PHE A 46 16.49 5.28 -15.56
N PRO A 47 16.52 6.63 -15.56
CA PRO A 47 17.58 7.36 -14.88
C PRO A 47 17.75 6.85 -13.45
N LYS A 48 19.00 6.61 -13.03
CA LYS A 48 19.35 6.04 -11.72
C LYS A 48 18.62 6.72 -10.56
N LYS A 49 18.53 8.05 -10.60
CA LYS A 49 17.84 8.86 -9.59
C LYS A 49 16.34 8.50 -9.49
N THR A 50 15.63 8.45 -10.61
CA THR A 50 14.20 8.09 -10.64
C THR A 50 13.97 6.66 -10.16
N LYS A 51 14.85 5.73 -10.53
CA LYS A 51 14.80 4.34 -10.05
C LYS A 51 14.92 4.27 -8.53
N GLU A 52 15.91 4.95 -7.95
CA GLU A 52 16.13 4.97 -6.49
C GLU A 52 14.96 5.59 -5.73
N GLU A 53 14.40 6.70 -6.23
CA GLU A 53 13.22 7.35 -5.62
C GLU A 53 11.98 6.44 -5.66
N VAL A 54 11.69 5.82 -6.80
CA VAL A 54 10.55 4.89 -6.93
C VAL A 54 10.71 3.69 -5.99
N LEU A 55 11.91 3.11 -5.90
CA LEU A 55 12.19 2.00 -4.98
C LEU A 55 12.08 2.42 -3.51
N HIS A 56 12.53 3.63 -3.17
CA HIS A 56 12.42 4.17 -1.83
C HIS A 56 10.95 4.32 -1.41
N PHE A 57 10.10 4.87 -2.28
CA PHE A 57 8.67 4.95 -2.02
C PHE A 57 8.02 3.58 -1.94
N TRP A 58 8.43 2.65 -2.80
CA TRP A 58 7.96 1.27 -2.76
C TRP A 58 8.14 0.65 -1.36
N ILE A 59 9.38 0.66 -0.85
CA ILE A 59 9.73 0.07 0.45
C ILE A 59 9.01 0.82 1.58
N SER A 60 8.98 2.14 1.51
CA SER A 60 8.34 2.98 2.53
C SER A 60 6.84 2.68 2.64
N ILE A 61 6.13 2.59 1.52
CA ILE A 61 4.69 2.26 1.50
C ILE A 61 4.46 0.86 2.05
N GLN A 62 5.29 -0.12 1.68
CA GLN A 62 5.15 -1.48 2.20
C GLN A 62 5.28 -1.55 3.72
N GLU A 63 6.29 -0.92 4.31
CA GLU A 63 6.45 -0.91 5.77
C GLU A 63 5.35 -0.10 6.46
N LEU A 64 4.92 1.03 5.90
CA LEU A 64 3.79 1.80 6.43
C LEU A 64 2.50 0.98 6.44
N LEU A 65 2.18 0.31 5.33
CA LEU A 65 1.01 -0.57 5.24
C LEU A 65 1.09 -1.71 6.25
N LYS A 66 2.26 -2.35 6.39
CA LYS A 66 2.47 -3.39 7.42
C LYS A 66 2.20 -2.85 8.83
N HIS A 67 2.70 -1.67 9.16
CA HIS A 67 2.42 -1.04 10.45
C HIS A 67 0.94 -0.68 10.62
N PHE A 68 0.29 -0.21 9.55
CA PHE A 68 -1.13 0.08 9.51
C PHE A 68 -1.96 -1.18 9.84
N TRP A 69 -1.78 -2.25 9.05
CA TRP A 69 -2.52 -3.51 9.23
C TRP A 69 -2.21 -4.20 10.56
N SER A 70 -0.96 -4.11 11.05
CA SER A 70 -0.60 -4.66 12.37
C SER A 70 -1.30 -3.99 13.55
N SER A 71 -1.94 -2.83 13.33
CA SER A 71 -2.63 -2.08 14.38
C SER A 71 -4.11 -2.48 14.53
N TYR A 72 -4.61 -3.38 13.69
CA TYR A 72 -5.97 -3.88 13.74
C TYR A 72 -6.09 -5.19 14.53
N PRO A 73 -7.22 -5.40 15.25
CA PRO A 73 -8.30 -4.44 15.46
C PRO A 73 -7.85 -3.28 16.38
N ILE A 74 -8.27 -2.05 16.09
CA ILE A 74 -7.90 -0.87 16.90
C ILE A 74 -8.80 -0.83 18.13
N THR A 75 -8.41 -1.57 19.16
CA THR A 75 -9.17 -1.73 20.41
C THR A 75 -8.76 -0.75 21.51
N THR A 76 -7.64 -0.05 21.34
CA THR A 76 -7.08 0.85 22.35
C THR A 76 -6.81 2.23 21.78
N THR A 77 -6.82 3.25 22.65
CA THR A 77 -6.44 4.63 22.29
C THR A 77 -5.04 4.71 21.72
N HIS A 78 -4.10 3.91 22.24
CA HIS A 78 -2.73 3.84 21.71
C HIS A 78 -2.70 3.38 20.25
N LEU A 79 -3.44 2.32 19.91
CA LEU A 79 -3.54 1.85 18.52
C LEU A 79 -4.23 2.88 17.63
N ASN A 80 -5.20 3.63 18.16
CA ASN A 80 -5.88 4.70 17.42
C ASN A 80 -4.91 5.84 17.06
N THR A 81 -4.12 6.30 18.04
CA THR A 81 -3.08 7.30 17.78
C THR A 81 -2.02 6.78 16.79
N LYS A 82 -1.60 5.52 16.92
CA LYS A 82 -0.64 4.90 16.00
C LYS A 82 -1.18 4.85 14.57
N VAL A 83 -2.39 4.34 14.37
CA VAL A 83 -2.96 4.20 13.02
C VAL A 83 -3.19 5.57 12.37
N SER A 84 -3.59 6.59 13.15
CA SER A 84 -3.74 7.96 12.65
C SER A 84 -2.40 8.52 12.16
N ARG A 85 -1.32 8.34 12.93
CA ARG A 85 0.03 8.77 12.50
C ARG A 85 0.52 8.05 11.25
N VAL A 86 0.29 6.73 11.18
CA VAL A 86 0.65 5.93 10.00
C VAL A 86 -0.17 6.36 8.77
N LYS A 87 -1.46 6.65 8.97
CA LYS A 87 -2.34 7.20 7.94
C LYS A 87 -1.82 8.54 7.40
N ASP A 88 -1.44 9.46 8.28
CA ASP A 88 -0.90 10.76 7.87
C ASP A 88 0.44 10.62 7.12
N ALA A 89 1.31 9.70 7.57
CA ALA A 89 2.54 9.37 6.87
C ALA A 89 2.29 8.80 5.46
N MET A 90 1.29 7.92 5.32
CA MET A 90 0.84 7.39 4.03
C MET A 90 0.29 8.50 3.11
N ALA A 91 -0.50 9.43 3.66
CA ALA A 91 -1.08 10.54 2.89
C ALA A 91 0.01 11.48 2.31
N ASN A 92 1.09 11.69 3.06
CA ASN A 92 2.24 12.48 2.62
C ASN A 92 3.03 11.86 1.44
N ILE A 93 2.70 10.64 1.01
CA ILE A 93 3.35 9.97 -0.12
C ILE A 93 2.69 10.31 -1.46
N TYR A 94 1.38 10.56 -1.51
CA TYR A 94 0.68 10.94 -2.76
C TYR A 94 1.32 12.11 -3.52
N PRO A 95 1.61 13.28 -2.89
CA PRO A 95 2.21 14.39 -3.63
C PRO A 95 3.59 14.04 -4.18
N LYS A 96 4.33 13.14 -3.52
CA LYS A 96 5.65 12.68 -3.98
C LYS A 96 5.54 11.73 -5.18
N LEU A 97 4.57 10.81 -5.14
CA LEU A 97 4.25 9.94 -6.27
C LEU A 97 3.80 10.74 -7.49
N GLN A 98 2.98 11.77 -7.28
CA GLN A 98 2.56 12.68 -8.34
C GLN A 98 3.75 13.47 -8.91
N GLY A 99 4.63 14.00 -8.05
CA GLY A 99 5.84 14.69 -8.48
C GLY A 99 6.76 13.80 -9.35
N ILE A 100 6.89 12.51 -9.05
CA ILE A 100 7.64 11.57 -9.91
C ILE A 100 6.95 11.40 -11.27
N LYS A 101 5.62 11.29 -11.31
CA LYS A 101 4.88 11.16 -12.59
C LYS A 101 5.03 12.41 -13.46
N GLU A 102 5.00 13.58 -12.87
CA GLU A 102 5.09 14.87 -13.58
C GLU A 102 6.52 15.17 -14.04
N SER A 103 7.51 14.87 -13.19
CA SER A 103 8.94 15.06 -13.48
C SER A 103 9.52 14.02 -14.43
N ALA A 104 8.81 12.90 -14.67
CA ALA A 104 9.25 11.87 -15.59
C ALA A 104 9.38 12.40 -17.03
N GLN A 105 10.49 12.05 -17.68
CA GLN A 105 10.72 12.30 -19.11
C GLN A 105 9.60 11.66 -19.94
N SER A 106 9.22 12.33 -21.03
CA SER A 106 8.07 11.94 -21.86
C SER A 106 8.11 10.46 -22.28
N GLU A 107 9.30 9.95 -22.62
CA GLU A 107 9.52 8.55 -23.02
C GLU A 107 9.24 7.51 -21.92
N PHE A 108 9.31 7.91 -20.64
CA PHE A 108 9.13 7.03 -19.48
C PHE A 108 7.84 7.29 -18.71
N ARG A 109 7.08 8.36 -19.01
CA ARG A 109 5.85 8.73 -18.27
C ARG A 109 4.84 7.60 -18.14
N HIS A 110 4.64 6.81 -19.20
CA HIS A 110 3.73 5.68 -19.17
C HIS A 110 4.23 4.58 -18.24
N GLN A 111 5.51 4.22 -18.33
CA GLN A 111 6.13 3.19 -17.49
C GLN A 111 6.14 3.60 -16.01
N VAL A 112 6.46 4.87 -15.72
CA VAL A 112 6.38 5.43 -14.37
C VAL A 112 4.94 5.38 -13.83
N SER A 113 3.95 5.72 -14.66
CA SER A 113 2.54 5.64 -14.26
C SER A 113 2.11 4.22 -13.91
N LEU A 114 2.55 3.22 -14.69
CA LEU A 114 2.28 1.81 -14.42
C LEU A 114 2.89 1.34 -13.10
N LEU A 115 4.05 1.85 -12.70
CA LEU A 115 4.71 1.48 -11.45
C LEU A 115 4.14 2.19 -10.23
N VAL A 116 3.71 3.44 -10.40
CA VAL A 116 3.10 4.22 -9.32
C VAL A 116 1.67 3.77 -9.05
N GLN A 117 0.94 3.29 -10.06
CA GLN A 117 -0.47 2.92 -9.91
C GLN A 117 -0.73 1.87 -8.80
N PRO A 118 0.00 0.74 -8.72
CA PRO A 118 -0.19 -0.23 -7.63
C PRO A 118 0.07 0.37 -6.24
N MET A 119 1.02 1.29 -6.12
CA MET A 119 1.30 2.00 -4.87
C MET A 119 0.10 2.84 -4.43
N VAL A 120 -0.46 3.62 -5.37
CA VAL A 120 -1.66 4.45 -5.15
C VAL A 120 -2.85 3.58 -4.73
N GLN A 121 -3.10 2.49 -5.45
CA GLN A 121 -4.20 1.57 -5.15
C GLN A 121 -4.07 0.95 -3.73
N ALA A 122 -2.85 0.61 -3.32
CA ALA A 122 -2.61 0.06 -1.99
C ALA A 122 -2.88 1.07 -0.87
N LEU A 123 -2.50 2.33 -1.10
CA LEU A 123 -2.80 3.43 -0.18
C LEU A 123 -4.32 3.66 -0.11
N ASP A 124 -5.00 3.78 -1.26
CA ASP A 124 -6.45 4.00 -1.34
C ASP A 124 -7.24 2.91 -0.60
N ALA A 125 -6.83 1.65 -0.75
CA ALA A 125 -7.43 0.51 -0.05
C ALA A 125 -7.29 0.64 1.48
N ALA A 126 -6.13 1.10 1.97
CA ALA A 126 -5.92 1.34 3.40
C ALA A 126 -6.80 2.49 3.93
N PHE A 127 -6.93 3.60 3.19
CA PHE A 127 -7.83 4.69 3.58
C PHE A 127 -9.29 4.26 3.59
N THR A 128 -9.73 3.56 2.54
CA THR A 128 -11.10 3.03 2.46
C THR A 128 -11.42 2.12 3.65
N HIS A 129 -10.47 1.27 4.06
CA HIS A 129 -10.63 0.43 5.24
C HIS A 129 -10.73 1.24 6.54
N TYR A 130 -9.86 2.25 6.69
CA TYR A 130 -9.88 3.14 7.85
C TYR A 130 -11.22 3.87 7.99
N ASP A 131 -11.73 4.45 6.91
CA ASP A 131 -12.97 5.20 6.92
C ASP A 131 -14.18 4.30 7.23
N ALA A 132 -14.22 3.10 6.64
CA ALA A 132 -15.26 2.11 6.93
C ALA A 132 -15.23 1.64 8.39
N ASP A 133 -14.05 1.45 8.98
CA ASP A 133 -13.88 1.09 10.38
C ASP A 133 -14.29 2.24 11.32
N MET A 134 -13.94 3.49 10.99
CA MET A 134 -14.40 4.68 11.72
C MET A 134 -15.92 4.81 11.71
N GLN A 135 -16.55 4.65 10.54
CA GLN A 135 -18.01 4.73 10.42
C GLN A 135 -18.70 3.61 11.21
N LYS A 136 -18.16 2.39 11.21
CA LYS A 136 -18.69 1.28 12.02
C LYS A 136 -18.63 1.59 13.53
N ARG A 137 -17.60 2.29 13.99
CA ARG A 137 -17.47 2.68 15.40
C ARG A 137 -18.41 3.82 15.78
N SER A 138 -18.57 4.82 14.90
CA SER A 138 -19.52 5.91 15.16
C SER A 138 -20.97 5.44 15.20
N MET A 139 -21.32 4.37 14.46
CA MET A 139 -22.67 3.76 14.50
C MET A 139 -22.90 2.83 15.69
N ARG A 140 -21.85 2.48 16.46
CA ARG A 140 -21.93 1.64 17.66
C ARG A 140 -21.97 2.44 18.96
N CYS A 141 -21.80 3.76 18.87
CA CYS A 141 -21.91 4.70 19.97
C CYS A 141 -23.35 5.25 20.08
#